data_AF-A0A8J3N2B1-F1
#
_entry.id   AF-A0A8J3N2B1-F1
#
_cell.length_a   1.000
_cell.length_b   1.000
_cell.length_c   1.000
_cell.angle_alpha   90.00
_cell.angle_beta   90.00
_cell.angle_gamma   90.00
#
_symmetry.space_group_name_H-M   'P 1'
#
loop_
_entity.id
_entity.type
_entity.pdbx_description
1 polymer ?
#
loop_
_entity_poly.entity_id
_entity_poly.type
_entity_poly.pdbx_seq_one_letter_code
_entity_poly.pdbx_strand_id
1 'polypeptide(L)'
;MSEAKSPQGISYLSNLEQVASEYRHRPKVTRPGPALVTPAVHLKWYDIYYEETPVSAQLVDQARSFLLAELEAGRLPLKNEIGFVVHHQCSAAYILYISTWRNENELWETIYIKDLAANGTFQQLERSATTPTYCVWVLGVVGHEQQAWTRYLYSPRDNVAKYAYVQDQMTGPV
;
A
#
# COMPACT_ATOMS: atom_id res chain seq x y z
N MET A 1 37.46 -3.66 34.92
CA MET A 1 36.21 -3.84 34.15
C MET A 1 35.37 -2.59 34.36
N SER A 2 35.21 -1.78 33.31
CA SER A 2 34.43 -0.53 33.35
C SER A 2 32.95 -0.88 33.22
N GLU A 3 32.16 -0.69 34.27
CA GLU A 3 30.71 -0.65 34.17
C GLU A 3 30.32 0.48 33.22
N ALA A 4 29.71 0.13 32.09
CA ALA A 4 29.10 1.11 31.21
C ALA A 4 27.94 1.75 31.97
N LYS A 5 28.10 3.02 32.38
CA LYS A 5 27.00 3.82 32.92
C LYS A 5 25.86 3.83 31.89
N SER A 6 24.72 3.27 32.26
CA SER A 6 23.48 3.45 31.49
C SER A 6 23.22 4.95 31.29
N PRO A 7 22.98 5.43 30.06
CA PRO A 7 22.74 6.86 29.83
C PRO A 7 21.49 7.26 30.60
N GLN A 8 21.62 8.16 31.57
CA GLN A 8 20.54 8.60 32.47
C GLN A 8 19.34 9.25 31.74
N GLY A 9 19.38 9.41 30.41
CA GLY A 9 18.32 9.99 29.60
C GLY A 9 17.44 9.02 28.80
N ILE A 10 17.70 7.70 28.83
CA ILE A 10 16.96 6.74 27.97
C ILE A 10 16.05 5.77 28.74
N SER A 11 15.99 5.85 30.06
CA SER A 11 15.18 4.94 30.89
C SER A 11 13.69 5.00 30.56
N TYR A 12 13.17 6.16 30.15
CA TYR A 12 11.76 6.30 29.75
C TYR A 12 11.38 5.39 28.57
N LEU A 13 12.35 4.95 27.75
CA LEU A 13 12.11 4.06 26.62
C LEU A 13 11.65 2.67 27.07
N SER A 14 12.00 2.22 28.28
CA SER A 14 11.52 0.92 28.79
C SER A 14 10.03 0.90 29.08
N ASN A 15 9.38 2.07 29.16
CA ASN A 15 7.94 2.20 29.35
C ASN A 15 7.18 2.18 28.01
N LEU A 16 7.88 2.09 26.88
CA LEU A 16 7.29 2.08 25.54
C LEU A 16 7.09 0.63 25.09
N GLU A 17 5.83 0.21 25.00
CA GLU A 17 5.45 -1.20 24.71
C GLU A 17 4.76 -1.35 23.35
N GLN A 18 5.41 -0.94 22.25
CA GLN A 18 4.82 -1.00 20.91
C GLN A 18 4.97 -2.36 20.23
N VAL A 19 5.84 -3.24 20.74
CA VAL A 19 6.14 -4.54 20.13
C VAL A 19 6.00 -5.63 21.17
N ALA A 20 5.05 -6.55 20.94
CA ALA A 20 4.85 -7.70 21.81
C ALA A 20 6.08 -8.63 21.80
N SER A 21 6.39 -9.26 22.93
CA SER A 21 7.60 -10.08 23.13
C SER A 21 7.72 -11.29 22.19
N GLU A 22 6.58 -11.80 21.77
CA GLU A 22 6.38 -12.95 20.89
C GLU A 22 6.37 -12.55 19.41
N TYR A 23 6.24 -11.25 19.10
CA TYR A 23 6.27 -10.78 17.72
C TYR A 23 7.62 -11.10 17.08
N ARG A 24 7.58 -11.64 15.87
CA ARG A 24 8.76 -11.88 15.04
C ARG A 24 8.53 -11.23 13.70
N HIS A 25 9.31 -10.20 13.42
CA HIS A 25 9.29 -9.55 12.12
C HIS A 25 9.86 -10.51 11.06
N ARG A 26 9.17 -10.62 9.93
CA ARG A 26 9.61 -11.39 8.77
C ARG A 26 9.38 -10.55 7.52
N PRO A 27 10.27 -10.63 6.53
CA PRO A 27 10.08 -9.91 5.28
C PRO A 27 8.84 -10.43 4.55
N LYS A 28 8.20 -9.54 3.83
CA LYS A 28 7.26 -9.90 2.77
C LYS A 28 7.92 -9.61 1.43
N VAL A 29 7.26 -9.99 0.35
CA VAL A 29 7.65 -9.59 -0.99
C VAL A 29 6.56 -8.76 -1.62
N THR A 30 6.98 -7.78 -2.41
CA THR A 30 6.11 -7.09 -3.35
C THR A 30 6.36 -7.57 -4.76
N ARG A 31 5.27 -7.82 -5.50
CA ARG A 31 5.31 -8.14 -6.93
C ARG A 31 4.34 -7.23 -7.69
N PRO A 32 4.75 -6.65 -8.82
CA PRO A 32 3.84 -5.88 -9.63
C PRO A 32 2.92 -6.83 -10.41
N GLY A 33 1.65 -6.45 -10.51
CA GLY A 33 0.67 -7.06 -11.39
C GLY A 33 0.33 -6.15 -12.58
N PRO A 34 -0.55 -6.60 -13.49
CA PRO A 34 -1.10 -5.72 -14.52
C PRO A 34 -1.76 -4.48 -13.89
N ALA A 35 -1.52 -3.30 -14.46
CA ALA A 35 -2.21 -2.08 -14.01
C ALA A 35 -3.75 -2.22 -14.13
N LEU A 36 -4.49 -1.54 -13.26
CA LEU A 36 -5.92 -1.31 -13.43
C LEU A 36 -6.08 -0.01 -14.21
N VAL A 37 -6.61 -0.11 -15.43
CA VAL A 37 -6.68 1.01 -16.37
C VAL A 37 -8.12 1.18 -16.87
N THR A 38 -8.60 2.42 -16.81
CA THR A 38 -9.84 2.88 -17.46
C THR A 38 -9.51 4.13 -18.27
N PRO A 39 -10.43 4.67 -19.10
CA PRO A 39 -10.19 5.94 -19.79
C PRO A 39 -9.84 7.12 -18.87
N ALA A 40 -10.24 7.06 -17.59
CA ALA A 40 -10.06 8.14 -16.62
C ALA A 40 -9.07 7.80 -15.49
N VAL A 41 -8.54 6.58 -15.42
CA VAL A 41 -7.73 6.15 -14.26
C VAL A 41 -6.60 5.23 -14.72
N HIS A 42 -5.40 5.43 -14.17
CA HIS A 42 -4.30 4.48 -14.29
C HIS A 42 -3.71 4.17 -12.91
N LEU A 43 -3.95 2.96 -12.41
CA LEU A 43 -3.40 2.48 -11.15
C LEU A 43 -2.42 1.34 -11.41
N LYS A 44 -1.15 1.51 -11.04
CA LYS A 44 -0.22 0.38 -10.92
C LYS A 44 -0.77 -0.61 -9.89
N TRP A 45 -0.37 -1.88 -9.97
CA TRP A 45 -0.83 -2.91 -9.04
C TRP A 45 0.36 -3.55 -8.34
N TYR A 46 0.31 -3.65 -7.02
CA TYR A 46 1.31 -4.30 -6.19
C TYR A 46 0.65 -5.30 -5.25
N ASP A 47 0.99 -6.58 -5.37
CA ASP A 47 0.63 -7.57 -4.36
C ASP A 47 1.73 -7.61 -3.29
N ILE A 48 1.35 -7.68 -2.01
CA ILE A 48 2.27 -7.85 -0.87
C ILE A 48 1.86 -9.08 -0.05
N TYR A 49 2.75 -10.07 0.01
CA TYR A 49 2.52 -11.35 0.66
C TYR A 49 3.81 -11.98 1.20
N TYR A 50 3.70 -13.03 2.01
CA TYR A 50 4.86 -13.85 2.37
C TYR A 50 5.23 -14.74 1.19
N GLU A 51 6.52 -14.87 0.85
CA GLU A 51 7.00 -15.64 -0.32
C GLU A 51 6.43 -17.07 -0.31
N GLU A 52 6.26 -17.68 0.87
CA GLU A 52 5.76 -19.04 1.04
C GLU A 52 4.24 -19.16 0.88
N THR A 53 3.51 -18.04 0.87
CA THR A 53 2.05 -18.03 0.71
C THR A 53 1.63 -16.87 -0.20
N PRO A 54 1.87 -17.00 -1.52
CA PRO A 54 1.44 -16.00 -2.49
C PRO A 54 -0.07 -15.80 -2.52
N VAL A 55 -0.48 -14.60 -2.92
CA VAL A 55 -1.89 -14.33 -3.23
C VAL A 55 -2.29 -15.17 -4.44
N SER A 56 -3.41 -15.90 -4.36
CA SER A 56 -3.89 -16.70 -5.48
C SER A 56 -4.39 -15.82 -6.63
N ALA A 57 -4.25 -16.28 -7.87
CA ALA A 57 -4.75 -15.58 -9.05
C ALA A 57 -6.25 -15.26 -8.93
N GLN A 58 -7.05 -16.19 -8.39
CA GLN A 58 -8.47 -16.00 -8.17
C GLN A 58 -8.77 -14.82 -7.22
N LEU A 59 -7.95 -14.63 -6.17
CA LEU A 59 -8.12 -13.51 -5.25
C LEU A 59 -7.69 -12.18 -5.86
N VAL A 60 -6.62 -12.18 -6.65
CA VAL A 60 -6.22 -11.01 -7.44
C VAL A 60 -7.36 -10.61 -8.39
N ASP A 61 -7.93 -11.56 -9.13
CA ASP A 61 -9.04 -11.31 -10.06
C ASP A 61 -10.29 -10.80 -9.35
N GLN A 62 -10.63 -11.36 -8.18
CA GLN A 62 -11.72 -10.88 -7.34
C GLN A 62 -11.50 -9.43 -6.88
N ALA A 63 -10.31 -9.10 -6.39
CA ALA A 63 -9.97 -7.76 -5.93
C ALA A 63 -10.04 -6.73 -7.07
N ARG A 64 -9.51 -7.09 -8.25
CA ARG A 64 -9.56 -6.24 -9.45
C ARG A 64 -10.98 -6.03 -9.95
N SER A 65 -11.78 -7.09 -10.02
CA SER A 65 -13.18 -7.02 -10.45
C SER A 65 -14.00 -6.16 -9.49
N PHE A 66 -13.77 -6.30 -8.18
CA PHE A 66 -14.39 -5.45 -7.17
C PHE A 66 -14.06 -3.97 -7.40
N LEU A 67 -12.79 -3.60 -7.57
CA LEU A 67 -12.41 -2.19 -7.76
C LEU A 67 -12.94 -1.60 -9.07
N LEU A 68 -13.00 -2.40 -10.15
CA LEU A 68 -13.64 -1.97 -11.39
C LEU A 68 -15.14 -1.67 -11.17
N ALA A 69 -15.85 -2.51 -10.41
CA ALA A 69 -17.24 -2.28 -10.08
C ALA A 69 -17.45 -1.06 -9.16
N GLU A 70 -16.54 -0.78 -8.23
CA GLU A 70 -16.57 0.43 -7.39
C GLU A 70 -16.36 1.71 -8.22
N LEU A 71 -15.46 1.66 -9.21
CA LEU A 71 -15.22 2.76 -10.15
C LEU A 71 -16.44 3.00 -11.06
N GLU A 72 -16.98 1.93 -11.66
CA GLU A 72 -18.15 2.00 -12.54
C GLU A 72 -19.38 2.53 -11.80
N ALA A 73 -19.59 2.10 -10.56
CA ALA A 73 -20.68 2.57 -9.72
C ALA A 73 -20.45 3.96 -9.11
N GLY A 74 -19.27 4.57 -9.32
CA GLY A 74 -18.92 5.89 -8.76
C GLY A 74 -18.72 5.93 -7.25
N ARG A 75 -18.63 4.77 -6.58
CA ARG A 75 -18.37 4.66 -5.13
C ARG A 75 -16.90 4.91 -4.79
N LEU A 76 -16.00 4.69 -5.75
CA LEU A 76 -14.61 5.10 -5.71
C LEU A 76 -14.42 6.30 -6.67
N PRO A 77 -14.58 7.55 -6.20
CA PRO A 77 -14.71 8.71 -7.07
C PRO A 77 -13.35 9.26 -7.53
N LEU A 78 -12.59 8.46 -8.27
CA LEU A 78 -11.34 8.90 -8.91
C LEU A 78 -11.65 9.63 -10.22
N LYS A 79 -10.98 10.77 -10.46
CA LYS A 79 -11.28 11.64 -11.62
C LYS A 79 -10.01 12.03 -12.39
N ASN A 80 -9.72 11.33 -13.49
CA ASN A 80 -8.53 11.59 -14.31
C ASN A 80 -7.24 11.43 -13.51
N GLU A 81 -7.18 10.37 -12.69
CA GLU A 81 -6.15 10.18 -11.67
C GLU A 81 -5.15 9.08 -12.03
N ILE A 82 -3.95 9.25 -11.50
CA ILE A 82 -2.84 8.33 -11.63
C ILE A 82 -2.36 7.94 -10.23
N GLY A 83 -2.02 6.67 -10.06
CA GLY A 83 -1.68 6.16 -8.74
C GLY A 83 -1.33 4.69 -8.75
N PHE A 84 -1.62 4.03 -7.63
CA PHE A 84 -1.32 2.63 -7.42
C PHE A 84 -2.28 1.99 -6.43
N VAL A 85 -2.45 0.67 -6.57
CA VAL A 85 -3.15 -0.19 -5.61
C VAL A 85 -2.13 -1.08 -4.94
N VAL A 86 -2.18 -1.15 -3.61
CA VAL A 86 -1.50 -2.21 -2.85
C VAL A 86 -2.52 -3.23 -2.39
N HIS A 87 -2.42 -4.44 -2.90
CA HIS A 87 -3.18 -5.60 -2.47
C HIS A 87 -2.38 -6.40 -1.44
N HIS A 88 -2.72 -6.17 -0.18
CA HIS A 88 -1.95 -6.69 0.95
C HIS A 88 -2.64 -7.90 1.58
N GLN A 89 -1.98 -9.05 1.51
CA GLN A 89 -2.35 -10.24 2.29
C GLN A 89 -1.83 -10.12 3.73
N CYS A 90 -2.76 -9.92 4.65
CA CYS A 90 -2.52 -9.99 6.09
C CYS A 90 -2.86 -11.39 6.61
N SER A 91 -2.62 -11.65 7.90
CA SER A 91 -2.94 -12.94 8.52
C SER A 91 -4.44 -13.21 8.62
N ALA A 92 -5.26 -12.17 8.77
CA ALA A 92 -6.71 -12.27 9.00
C ALA A 92 -7.57 -11.54 7.95
N ALA A 93 -6.95 -10.83 7.00
CA ALA A 93 -7.67 -10.03 6.02
C ALA A 93 -6.86 -9.80 4.74
N TYR A 94 -7.56 -9.45 3.67
CA TYR A 94 -6.99 -8.77 2.52
C TYR A 94 -7.32 -7.28 2.61
N ILE A 95 -6.33 -6.43 2.33
CA ILE A 95 -6.49 -4.98 2.33
C ILE A 95 -6.11 -4.43 0.96
N LEU A 96 -6.96 -3.55 0.41
CA LEU A 96 -6.68 -2.78 -0.79
C LEU A 96 -6.45 -1.33 -0.39
N TYR A 97 -5.24 -0.84 -0.60
CA TYR A 97 -4.91 0.58 -0.47
C TYR A 97 -4.93 1.21 -1.86
N ILE A 98 -5.94 2.02 -2.15
CA ILE A 98 -6.08 2.73 -3.42
C ILE A 98 -5.50 4.11 -3.20
N SER A 99 -4.32 4.34 -3.76
CA SER A 99 -3.55 5.57 -3.55
C SER A 99 -3.47 6.35 -4.86
N THR A 100 -3.77 7.65 -4.81
CA THR A 100 -3.72 8.55 -5.97
C THR A 100 -2.99 9.84 -5.61
N TRP A 101 -2.28 10.40 -6.59
CA TRP A 101 -1.62 11.68 -6.42
C TRP A 101 -2.59 12.83 -6.73
N ARG A 102 -2.75 13.74 -5.78
CA ARG A 102 -3.56 14.97 -5.91
C ARG A 102 -2.77 16.17 -5.42
N ASN A 103 -3.25 17.37 -5.76
CA ASN A 103 -2.61 18.64 -5.37
C ASN A 103 -1.09 18.62 -5.61
N GLU A 104 -0.72 18.10 -6.79
CA GLU A 104 0.65 17.92 -7.27
C GLU A 104 1.53 16.93 -6.48
N ASN A 105 1.51 16.91 -5.15
CA ASN A 105 2.48 16.17 -4.32
C ASN A 105 1.86 15.39 -3.15
N GLU A 106 0.54 15.35 -3.04
CA GLU A 106 -0.15 14.69 -1.93
C GLU A 106 -0.63 13.31 -2.33
N LEU A 107 -0.42 12.33 -1.46
CA LEU A 107 -0.99 11.00 -1.60
C LEU A 107 -2.35 10.94 -0.91
N TRP A 108 -3.39 10.66 -1.69
CA TRP A 108 -4.75 10.48 -1.21
C TRP A 108 -5.14 9.03 -1.27
N GLU A 109 -5.88 8.56 -0.27
CA GLU A 109 -6.11 7.14 -0.06
C GLU A 109 -7.57 6.79 0.19
N THR A 110 -8.02 5.70 -0.42
CA THR A 110 -9.22 4.95 -0.02
C THR A 110 -8.81 3.52 0.31
N ILE A 111 -9.33 2.97 1.41
CA ILE A 111 -8.98 1.63 1.89
C ILE A 111 -10.22 0.74 1.82
N TYR A 112 -10.07 -0.47 1.26
CA TYR A 112 -11.05 -1.53 1.41
C TYR A 112 -10.45 -2.73 2.12
N ILE A 113 -11.24 -3.40 2.96
CA ILE A 113 -10.85 -4.59 3.71
C ILE A 113 -11.82 -5.73 3.41
N LYS A 114 -11.28 -6.93 3.22
CA LYS A 114 -12.02 -8.19 3.20
C LYS A 114 -11.50 -9.07 4.33
N ASP A 115 -12.34 -9.30 5.32
CA ASP A 115 -12.08 -10.24 6.42
C ASP A 115 -12.06 -11.68 5.88
N LEU A 116 -11.07 -12.48 6.30
CA LEU A 116 -10.94 -13.88 5.90
C LEU A 116 -11.91 -14.82 6.64
N ALA A 117 -12.30 -14.46 7.86
CA ALA A 117 -13.22 -15.25 8.68
C ALA A 117 -14.69 -15.00 8.30
N ALA A 118 -14.99 -13.84 7.71
CA ALA A 118 -16.30 -13.54 7.16
C ALA A 118 -16.36 -13.96 5.68
N ASN A 119 -17.44 -14.63 5.25
CA ASN A 119 -17.71 -14.93 3.83
C ASN A 119 -18.14 -13.68 3.03
N GLY A 120 -17.48 -12.54 3.25
CA GLY A 120 -17.87 -11.22 2.75
C GLY A 120 -17.11 -10.76 1.51
N THR A 121 -17.62 -9.69 0.91
CA THR A 121 -16.90 -8.88 -0.09
C THR A 121 -15.98 -7.88 0.59
N PHE A 122 -15.15 -7.18 -0.19
CA PHE A 122 -14.45 -6.00 0.29
C PHE A 122 -15.45 -4.94 0.78
N GLN A 123 -15.12 -4.29 1.89
CA GLN A 123 -15.87 -3.20 2.51
C GLN A 123 -14.95 -2.01 2.67
N GLN A 124 -15.45 -0.80 2.43
CA GLN A 124 -14.68 0.41 2.64
C GLN A 124 -14.41 0.60 4.14
N LEU A 125 -13.16 0.96 4.48
CA LEU A 125 -12.79 1.26 5.86
C LEU A 125 -13.10 2.72 6.18
N GLU A 126 -13.96 2.95 7.17
CA GLU A 126 -14.19 4.27 7.77
C GLU A 126 -12.99 4.71 8.62
N ARG A 127 -12.60 5.99 8.51
CA ARG A 127 -11.45 6.55 9.25
C ARG A 127 -11.91 7.43 10.39
N SER A 128 -11.35 7.21 11.58
CA SER A 128 -11.47 8.10 12.74
C SER A 128 -10.26 9.04 12.86
N ALA A 129 -10.26 9.94 13.86
CA ALA A 129 -9.16 10.87 14.13
C ALA A 129 -7.80 10.18 14.35
N THR A 130 -7.80 8.93 14.83
CA THR A 130 -6.59 8.10 14.93
C THR A 130 -6.89 6.75 14.30
N THR A 131 -6.29 6.51 13.13
CA THR A 131 -6.58 5.34 12.29
C THR A 131 -5.28 4.73 11.77
N PRO A 132 -5.17 3.39 11.69
CA PRO A 132 -4.05 2.75 11.00
C PRO A 132 -3.90 3.28 9.57
N THR A 133 -2.65 3.51 9.14
CA THR A 133 -2.35 3.98 7.78
C THR A 133 -1.64 2.87 7.02
N TYR A 134 -0.33 2.76 7.16
CA TYR A 134 0.50 1.76 6.51
C TYR A 134 1.23 0.91 7.53
N CYS A 135 1.29 -0.40 7.28
CA CYS A 135 2.27 -1.25 7.94
C CYS A 135 3.65 -1.07 7.29
N VAL A 136 4.70 -1.53 7.97
CA VAL A 136 6.09 -1.41 7.51
C VAL A 136 6.33 -1.98 6.11
N TRP A 137 5.61 -3.03 5.72
CA TRP A 137 5.71 -3.63 4.39
C TRP A 137 5.09 -2.74 3.30
N VAL A 138 3.91 -2.15 3.57
CA VAL A 138 3.25 -1.23 2.62
C VAL A 138 4.05 0.06 2.46
N LEU A 139 4.72 0.51 3.52
CA LEU A 139 5.64 1.65 3.46
C LEU A 139 6.77 1.47 2.45
N GLY A 140 7.20 0.23 2.16
CA GLY A 140 8.18 -0.05 1.11
C GLY A 140 7.68 0.39 -0.28
N VAL A 141 6.45 -0.01 -0.64
CA VAL A 141 5.83 0.37 -1.91
C VAL A 141 5.51 1.87 -1.96
N VAL A 142 4.96 2.42 -0.87
CA VAL A 142 4.67 3.87 -0.77
C VAL A 142 5.95 4.69 -0.92
N GLY A 143 7.06 4.24 -0.32
CA GLY A 143 8.37 4.88 -0.47
C GLY A 143 8.89 4.84 -1.91
N HIS A 144 8.76 3.71 -2.61
CA HIS A 144 9.10 3.61 -4.03
C HIS A 144 8.27 4.58 -4.89
N GLU A 145 6.95 4.57 -4.71
CA GLU A 145 6.04 5.42 -5.47
C GLU A 145 6.25 6.91 -5.18
N GLN A 146 6.55 7.27 -3.94
CA GLN A 146 6.91 8.64 -3.58
C GLN A 146 8.17 9.10 -4.34
N GLN A 147 9.20 8.25 -4.43
CA GLN A 147 10.42 8.58 -5.16
C GLN A 147 10.16 8.65 -6.68
N ALA A 148 9.38 7.72 -7.23
CA ALA A 148 9.00 7.71 -8.64
C ALA A 148 8.18 8.95 -9.02
N TRP A 149 7.21 9.32 -8.17
CA TRP A 149 6.41 10.53 -8.35
C TRP A 149 7.27 11.79 -8.26
N THR A 150 8.21 11.84 -7.31
CA THR A 150 9.17 12.94 -7.22
C THR A 150 9.98 13.10 -8.51
N ARG A 151 10.50 11.99 -9.08
CA ARG A 151 11.18 12.03 -10.38
C ARG A 151 10.28 12.56 -11.50
N TYR A 152 9.01 12.14 -11.52
CA TYR A 152 8.02 12.66 -12.48
C TYR A 152 7.77 14.18 -12.29
N LEU A 153 7.68 14.68 -11.06
CA LEU A 153 7.48 16.10 -10.79
C LEU A 153 8.65 16.98 -11.28
N TYR A 154 9.87 16.46 -11.29
CA TYR A 154 11.06 17.12 -11.85
C TYR A 154 11.23 16.94 -13.37
N SER A 155 10.38 16.15 -14.02
CA SER A 155 10.44 15.92 -15.46
C SER A 155 9.72 17.02 -16.26
N PRO A 156 9.78 16.99 -17.61
CA PRO A 156 8.92 17.82 -18.46
C PRO A 156 7.40 17.56 -18.28
N ARG A 157 7.02 16.46 -17.61
CA ARG A 157 5.63 16.04 -17.34
C ARG A 157 4.78 15.85 -18.60
N ASP A 158 5.43 15.55 -19.72
CA ASP A 158 4.77 15.14 -20.96
C ASP A 158 4.31 13.67 -20.90
N ASN A 159 3.73 13.18 -22.00
CA ASN A 159 3.23 11.81 -22.07
C ASN A 159 4.34 10.75 -21.95
N VAL A 160 5.57 11.06 -22.38
CA VAL A 160 6.70 10.14 -22.26
C VAL A 160 7.13 10.02 -20.81
N ALA A 161 7.25 11.14 -20.09
CA ALA A 161 7.57 11.15 -18.68
C ALA A 161 6.47 10.51 -17.82
N LYS A 162 5.20 10.76 -18.15
CA LYS A 162 4.05 10.13 -17.49
C LYS A 162 4.03 8.61 -17.75
N TYR A 163 4.34 8.19 -18.97
CA TYR A 163 4.49 6.78 -19.31
C TYR A 163 5.65 6.13 -18.52
N ALA A 164 6.80 6.80 -18.45
CA ALA A 164 7.93 6.34 -17.66
C ALA A 164 7.56 6.14 -16.18
N TYR A 165 6.78 7.07 -15.59
CA TYR A 165 6.28 6.89 -14.22
C TYR A 165 5.39 5.65 -14.09
N VAL A 166 4.42 5.40 -14.99
CA VAL A 166 3.54 4.24 -14.84
C VAL A 166 4.25 2.90 -15.05
N GLN A 167 5.35 2.89 -15.81
CA GLN A 167 6.19 1.70 -16.01
C GLN A 167 7.20 1.47 -14.88
N ASP A 168 7.47 2.48 -14.04
CA ASP A 168 8.39 2.37 -12.90
C ASP A 168 7.73 1.58 -11.76
N GLN A 169 8.05 0.29 -11.69
CA GLN A 169 7.45 -0.67 -10.77
C GLN A 169 8.48 -1.29 -9.81
N MET A 170 8.04 -1.52 -8.57
CA MET A 170 8.82 -2.22 -7.55
C MET A 170 8.62 -3.74 -7.58
N THR A 171 9.71 -4.49 -7.43
CA THR A 171 9.70 -5.92 -7.11
C THR A 171 10.75 -6.19 -6.03
N GLY A 172 10.48 -7.10 -5.10
CA GLY A 172 11.46 -7.57 -4.14
C GLY A 172 10.98 -7.57 -2.69
N PRO A 173 11.88 -7.78 -1.72
CA PRO A 173 11.53 -7.80 -0.32
C PRO A 173 11.07 -6.42 0.16
N VAL A 174 10.08 -6.43 1.05
CA VAL A 174 9.59 -5.30 1.84
C VAL A 174 9.48 -5.69 3.30
#